data_AF-A0A933K752-F1
#
_entry.id   AF-A0A933K752-F1
#
_cell.length_a   1.000
_cell.length_b   1.000
_cell.length_c   1.000
_cell.angle_alpha   90.00
_cell.angle_beta   90.00
_cell.angle_gamma   90.00
#
_symmetry.space_group_name_H-M   'P 1'
#
loop_
_entity.id
_entity.type
_entity.pdbx_description
1 polymer ?
#
loop_
_entity_poly.entity_id
_entity_poly.type
_entity_poly.pdbx_seq_one_letter_code
_entity_poly.pdbx_strand_id
1 'polypeptide(L)'
;MRPGGDGGVFCVVARLWAVVFCLVGACFLVAPGLVPDLVSALAGRLGLGGRIQSGPGGLWWILALSLMATITVLAETCAREPYNLFAFRALVTAKLVSTAGFVGLATTGGAVWLLCALGDGFVAATLLLARRGMPHPGSGSATGPSRDGPAPTERPS
;
A
#
# COMPACT_ATOMS: atom_id res chain seq x y z
N MET A 1 -25.79 2.00 -4.76
CA MET A 1 -25.06 0.75 -4.45
C MET A 1 -24.37 0.92 -3.10
N ARG A 2 -24.77 0.17 -2.07
CA ARG A 2 -24.04 0.13 -0.80
C ARG A 2 -22.92 -0.92 -0.96
N PRO A 3 -21.63 -0.53 -0.89
CA PRO A 3 -20.55 -1.52 -0.94
C PRO A 3 -20.71 -2.46 0.26
N GLY A 4 -20.71 -3.77 0.00
CA GLY A 4 -20.66 -4.80 1.03
C GLY A 4 -19.47 -4.57 1.96
N GLY A 5 -19.71 -4.66 3.26
CA GLY A 5 -18.92 -4.01 4.33
C GLY A 5 -17.42 -4.31 4.38
N ASP A 6 -16.96 -5.41 3.79
CA ASP A 6 -15.59 -5.88 4.02
C ASP A 6 -14.62 -5.54 2.87
N GLY A 7 -15.12 -5.49 1.62
CA GLY A 7 -14.35 -4.95 0.50
C GLY A 7 -14.08 -3.45 0.62
N GLY A 8 -14.98 -2.74 1.33
CA GLY A 8 -14.87 -1.30 1.56
C GLY A 8 -13.65 -0.92 2.38
N VAL A 9 -13.29 -1.70 3.40
CA VAL A 9 -12.17 -1.37 4.31
C VAL A 9 -10.84 -1.37 3.55
N PHE A 10 -10.58 -2.39 2.72
CA PHE A 10 -9.35 -2.44 1.91
C PHE A 10 -9.26 -1.26 0.94
N CYS A 11 -10.34 -0.94 0.24
CA CYS A 11 -10.39 0.21 -0.67
C CYS A 11 -10.10 1.53 0.05
N VAL A 12 -10.67 1.73 1.25
CA VAL A 12 -10.43 2.92 2.08
C VAL A 12 -8.97 2.99 2.53
N VAL A 13 -8.41 1.90 3.04
CA VAL A 13 -7.01 1.86 3.49
C VAL A 13 -6.05 2.11 2.32
N ALA A 14 -6.28 1.48 1.17
CA ALA A 14 -5.46 1.69 -0.03
C ALA A 14 -5.54 3.14 -0.52
N ARG A 15 -6.73 3.73 -0.55
CA ARG A 15 -6.92 5.13 -0.94
C ARG A 15 -6.28 6.11 0.05
N LEU A 16 -6.39 5.84 1.35
CA LEU A 16 -5.72 6.63 2.38
C LEU A 16 -4.22 6.66 2.14
N TRP A 17 -3.60 5.49 1.89
CA TRP A 17 -2.18 5.42 1.58
C TRP A 17 -1.81 6.09 0.26
N ALA A 18 -2.65 6.00 -0.78
CA ALA A 18 -2.44 6.74 -2.03
C ALA A 18 -2.35 8.26 -1.78
N VAL A 19 -3.27 8.80 -0.97
CA VAL A 19 -3.25 10.22 -0.57
C VAL A 19 -1.99 10.55 0.21
N VAL A 20 -1.60 9.72 1.20
CA VAL A 20 -0.39 9.94 1.99
C VAL A 20 0.86 9.92 1.10
N PHE A 21 1.00 8.95 0.18
CA PHE A 21 2.13 8.89 -0.74
C PHE A 21 2.18 10.10 -1.68
N CYS A 22 1.02 10.54 -2.17
CA CYS A 22 0.93 11.74 -2.99
C CYS A 22 1.39 12.98 -2.22
N LEU A 23 0.94 13.16 -0.98
CA LEU A 23 1.35 14.27 -0.11
C LEU A 23 2.85 14.22 0.21
N VAL A 24 3.40 13.05 0.54
CA VAL A 24 4.84 12.87 0.79
C VAL A 24 5.65 13.18 -0.47
N GLY A 25 5.21 12.69 -1.64
CA GLY A 25 5.82 13.02 -2.93
C GLY A 25 5.78 14.52 -3.23
N ALA A 26 4.64 15.18 -2.99
CA ALA A 26 4.51 16.63 -3.14
C ALA A 26 5.42 17.39 -2.16
N CYS A 27 5.54 16.94 -0.90
CA CYS A 27 6.48 17.51 0.06
C CYS A 27 7.92 17.37 -0.43
N PHE A 28 8.32 16.23 -0.99
CA PHE A 28 9.65 16.08 -1.59
C PHE A 28 9.87 17.06 -2.75
N LEU A 29 8.85 17.31 -3.57
CA LEU A 29 8.90 18.25 -4.70
C LEU A 29 9.08 19.70 -4.25
N VAL A 30 8.32 20.14 -3.25
CA VAL A 30 8.27 21.54 -2.80
C VAL A 30 9.38 21.86 -1.78
N ALA A 31 9.66 20.94 -0.87
CA ALA A 31 10.56 21.13 0.27
C ALA A 31 11.42 19.87 0.51
N PRO A 32 12.46 19.63 -0.29
CA PRO A 32 13.24 18.38 -0.27
C PRO A 32 13.89 18.05 1.08
N GLY A 33 14.21 19.07 1.90
CA GLY A 33 14.79 18.89 3.24
C GLY A 33 13.77 18.58 4.34
N LEU A 34 12.49 18.88 4.13
CA LEU A 34 11.47 18.84 5.19
C LEU A 34 11.24 17.42 5.72
N VAL A 35 11.19 16.42 4.84
CA VAL A 35 10.95 15.03 5.24
C VAL A 35 12.15 14.47 6.05
N PRO A 36 13.40 14.55 5.58
CA PRO A 36 14.57 14.15 6.36
C PRO A 36 14.69 14.85 7.72
N ASP A 37 14.39 16.16 7.77
CA ASP A 37 14.45 16.96 8.99
C ASP A 37 13.38 16.52 10.00
N LEU A 38 12.15 16.27 9.54
CA LEU A 38 11.08 15.75 10.39
C LEU A 38 11.40 14.36 10.93
N VAL A 39 11.93 13.46 10.09
CA VAL A 39 12.33 12.11 10.52
C VAL A 39 13.47 12.19 11.53
N SER A 40 14.47 13.04 11.29
CA SER A 40 15.60 13.24 12.20
C SER A 40 15.15 13.88 13.53
N ALA A 41 14.23 14.83 13.50
CA ALA A 41 13.65 15.44 14.69
C ALA A 41 12.84 14.42 15.50
N LEU A 42 12.05 13.57 14.83
CA LEU A 42 11.31 12.50 15.48
C LEU A 42 12.25 11.44 16.08
N ALA A 43 13.31 11.08 15.37
CA ALA A 43 14.36 10.18 15.86
C ALA A 43 15.03 10.73 17.12
N GLY A 44 15.39 12.01 17.11
CA GLY A 44 15.95 12.69 18.27
C GLY A 44 15.01 12.65 19.48
N ARG A 45 13.70 12.83 19.28
CA ARG A 45 12.69 12.70 20.35
C ARG A 45 12.55 11.28 20.88
N LEU A 46 12.79 10.27 20.04
CA LEU A 46 12.73 8.85 20.42
C LEU A 46 14.08 8.32 20.93
N GLY A 47 15.11 9.16 21.03
CA GLY A 47 16.46 8.75 21.44
C GLY A 47 17.19 7.90 20.39
N LEU A 48 16.70 7.87 19.15
CA LEU A 48 17.34 7.18 18.03
C LEU A 48 18.42 8.10 17.44
N GLY A 49 19.69 7.71 17.62
CA GLY A 49 20.82 8.45 17.06
C GLY A 49 20.92 8.35 15.54
N GLY A 50 21.56 9.35 14.93
CA GLY A 50 21.83 9.42 13.49
C GLY A 50 21.27 10.68 12.84
N ARG A 51 21.76 11.01 11.65
CA ARG A 51 21.25 12.11 10.84
C ARG A 51 21.16 11.64 9.40
N ILE A 52 20.00 11.82 8.77
CA ILE A 52 19.82 11.49 7.36
C ILE A 52 20.49 12.60 6.56
N GLN A 53 21.70 12.33 6.03
CA GLN A 53 22.37 13.23 5.11
C GLN A 53 21.93 12.91 3.68
N SER A 54 20.84 13.54 3.23
CA SER A 54 20.46 13.56 1.82
C SER A 54 20.66 14.98 1.29
N GLY A 55 21.71 15.18 0.49
CA GLY A 55 21.94 16.46 -0.18
C GLY A 55 20.81 16.76 -1.18
N PRO A 56 20.22 17.97 -1.20
CA PRO A 56 19.20 18.33 -2.17
C PRO A 56 19.77 18.31 -3.59
N GLY A 57 18.95 17.89 -4.57
CA GLY A 57 19.32 17.91 -6.00
C GLY A 57 20.09 16.69 -6.52
N GLY A 58 20.30 15.64 -5.72
CA GLY A 58 20.92 14.41 -6.17
C GLY A 58 19.98 13.47 -6.95
N LEU A 59 20.56 12.52 -7.70
CA LEU A 59 19.85 11.42 -8.38
C LEU A 59 18.82 10.72 -7.47
N TRP A 60 19.19 10.53 -6.20
CA TRP A 60 18.36 9.89 -5.19
C TRP A 60 17.00 10.57 -5.02
N TRP A 61 16.94 11.90 -5.16
CA TRP A 61 15.71 12.66 -5.02
C TRP A 61 14.74 12.41 -6.18
N ILE A 62 15.25 12.38 -7.42
CA ILE A 62 14.44 12.08 -8.61
C ILE A 62 13.91 10.63 -8.52
N LEU A 63 14.75 9.70 -8.07
CA LEU A 63 14.34 8.31 -7.85
C LEU A 63 13.26 8.19 -6.76
N ALA A 64 13.40 8.91 -5.66
CA ALA A 64 12.41 8.94 -4.59
C ALA A 64 11.07 9.49 -5.08
N LEU A 65 11.07 10.59 -5.86
CA LEU A 65 9.85 11.14 -6.45
C LEU A 65 9.18 10.17 -7.43
N SER A 66 9.96 9.57 -8.34
CA SER A 66 9.45 8.59 -9.30
C SER A 66 8.85 7.37 -8.60
N LEU A 67 9.50 6.89 -7.54
CA LEU A 67 8.99 5.81 -6.71
C LEU A 67 7.69 6.23 -6.00
N MET A 68 7.64 7.43 -5.41
CA MET A 68 6.44 7.95 -4.74
C MET A 68 5.25 8.08 -5.69
N ALA A 69 5.48 8.57 -6.91
CA ALA A 69 4.45 8.61 -7.96
C ALA A 69 3.97 7.19 -8.31
N THR A 70 4.90 6.25 -8.49
CA THR A 70 4.58 4.86 -8.84
C THR A 70 3.75 4.18 -7.75
N ILE A 71 4.16 4.27 -6.48
CA ILE A 71 3.40 3.64 -5.37
C ILE A 71 2.06 4.34 -5.13
N THR A 72 1.94 5.64 -5.43
CA THR A 72 0.65 6.35 -5.39
C THR A 72 -0.31 5.76 -6.41
N VAL A 73 0.14 5.57 -7.66
CA VAL A 73 -0.67 4.95 -8.71
C VAL A 73 -1.03 3.51 -8.34
N LEU A 74 -0.08 2.71 -7.85
CA LEU A 74 -0.36 1.33 -7.42
C LEU A 74 -1.39 1.27 -6.28
N ALA A 75 -1.30 2.17 -5.30
CA ALA A 75 -2.24 2.25 -4.19
C ALA A 75 -3.65 2.65 -4.66
N GLU A 76 -3.77 3.62 -5.57
CA GLU A 76 -5.05 4.00 -6.15
C GLU A 76 -5.62 2.89 -7.05
N THR A 77 -4.79 2.18 -7.82
CA THR A 77 -5.22 0.99 -8.58
C THR A 77 -5.72 -0.09 -7.65
N CYS A 78 -5.05 -0.35 -6.51
CA CYS A 78 -5.55 -1.28 -5.50
C CYS A 78 -6.90 -0.83 -4.92
N ALA A 79 -7.11 0.48 -4.74
CA ALA A 79 -8.37 1.01 -4.23
C ALA A 79 -9.52 0.88 -5.24
N ARG A 80 -9.25 1.06 -6.55
CA ARG A 80 -10.25 0.94 -7.63
C ARG A 80 -10.54 -0.50 -8.00
N GLU A 81 -9.51 -1.32 -8.05
CA GLU A 81 -9.55 -2.72 -8.46
C GLU A 81 -9.03 -3.61 -7.34
N PRO A 82 -9.81 -3.82 -6.27
CA PRO A 82 -9.35 -4.59 -5.12
C PRO A 82 -9.06 -6.06 -5.46
N TYR A 83 -9.48 -6.58 -6.61
CA TYR A 83 -9.11 -7.95 -7.03
C TYR A 83 -7.84 -8.01 -7.87
N ASN A 84 -7.22 -6.88 -8.20
CA ASN A 84 -5.96 -6.81 -8.93
C ASN A 84 -4.78 -7.23 -8.04
N LEU A 85 -4.50 -8.54 -8.00
CA LEU A 85 -3.44 -9.12 -7.20
C LEU A 85 -2.04 -8.64 -7.61
N PHE A 86 -1.86 -8.27 -8.89
CA PHE A 86 -0.57 -7.80 -9.38
C PHE A 86 -0.22 -6.44 -8.76
N ALA A 87 -1.13 -5.46 -8.83
CA ALA A 87 -0.94 -4.15 -8.23
C ALA A 87 -0.69 -4.25 -6.71
N PHE A 88 -1.46 -5.10 -6.03
CA PHE A 88 -1.31 -5.34 -4.59
C PHE A 88 0.05 -5.96 -4.25
N ARG A 89 0.46 -7.03 -4.95
CA ARG A 89 1.74 -7.69 -4.73
C ARG A 89 2.91 -6.77 -5.04
N ALA A 90 2.84 -5.97 -6.10
CA ALA A 90 3.86 -4.99 -6.45
C ALA A 90 4.02 -3.95 -5.33
N LEU A 91 2.92 -3.37 -4.85
CA LEU A 91 2.94 -2.38 -3.77
C LEU A 91 3.49 -2.93 -2.45
N VAL A 92 2.99 -4.09 -2.01
CA VAL A 92 3.45 -4.72 -0.76
C VAL A 92 4.91 -5.14 -0.88
N THR A 93 5.32 -5.74 -2.00
CA THR A 93 6.73 -6.12 -2.22
C THR A 93 7.63 -4.89 -2.19
N ALA A 94 7.25 -3.79 -2.86
CA ALA A 94 8.01 -2.55 -2.82
C ALA A 94 8.22 -2.03 -1.38
N LYS A 95 7.17 -2.08 -0.54
CA LYS A 95 7.26 -1.68 0.87
C LYS A 95 8.10 -2.62 1.71
N LEU A 96 8.01 -3.94 1.50
CA LEU A 96 8.84 -4.92 2.21
C LEU A 96 10.32 -4.78 1.83
N VAL A 97 10.63 -4.60 0.54
CA VAL A 97 12.00 -4.36 0.06
C VAL A 97 12.55 -3.06 0.66
N SER A 98 11.75 -1.99 0.66
CA SER A 98 12.14 -0.71 1.29
C SER A 98 12.38 -0.85 2.79
N THR A 99 11.51 -1.59 3.50
CA THR A 99 11.67 -1.89 4.93
C THR A 99 12.99 -2.61 5.19
N ALA A 100 13.29 -3.68 4.43
CA ALA A 100 14.55 -4.42 4.55
C ALA A 100 15.77 -3.54 4.22
N GLY A 101 15.66 -2.69 3.19
CA GLY A 101 16.70 -1.73 2.82
C GLY A 101 16.98 -0.74 3.95
N PHE A 102 15.96 -0.18 4.60
CA PHE A 102 16.11 0.72 5.74
C PHE A 102 16.66 0.03 6.99
N VAL A 103 16.28 -1.22 7.25
CA VAL A 103 16.90 -2.03 8.31
C VAL A 103 18.39 -2.23 8.02
N GLY A 104 18.75 -2.53 6.77
CA GLY A 104 20.16 -2.60 6.35
C GLY A 104 20.89 -1.28 6.58
N LEU A 105 20.32 -0.15 6.16
CA LEU A 105 20.88 1.18 6.38
C LEU A 105 21.00 1.54 7.86
N ALA A 106 20.13 1.00 8.74
CA ALA A 106 20.24 1.26 10.16
C ALA A 106 21.55 0.73 10.77
N THR A 107 22.13 -0.33 10.17
CA THR A 107 23.40 -0.92 10.64
C THR A 107 24.62 -0.05 10.33
N THR A 108 24.57 0.76 9.27
CA THR A 108 25.72 1.56 8.79
C THR A 108 25.50 3.07 8.94
N GLY A 109 24.27 3.54 8.85
CA GLY A 109 23.89 4.96 8.86
C GLY A 109 23.16 5.42 10.13
N GLY A 110 23.02 4.56 11.13
CA GLY A 110 22.44 4.87 12.45
C GLY A 110 20.96 4.50 12.62
N ALA A 111 20.50 4.50 13.87
CA ALA A 111 19.18 4.01 14.25
C ALA A 111 18.01 4.85 13.70
N VAL A 112 18.27 6.08 13.24
CA VAL A 112 17.26 6.92 12.55
C VAL A 112 16.55 6.20 11.41
N TRP A 113 17.26 5.34 10.67
CA TRP A 113 16.68 4.59 9.54
C TRP A 113 15.64 3.56 9.99
N LEU A 114 15.63 3.15 11.27
CA LEU A 114 14.59 2.27 11.81
C LEU A 114 13.22 2.94 11.78
N LEU A 115 13.13 4.27 11.86
CA LEU A 115 11.84 4.96 11.71
C LEU A 115 11.30 4.84 10.28
N CYS A 116 12.18 4.95 9.28
CA CYS A 116 11.79 4.73 7.89
C CYS A 116 11.34 3.28 7.68
N ALA A 117 12.07 2.32 8.23
CA ALA A 117 11.70 0.91 8.20
C ALA A 117 10.34 0.64 8.86
N LEU A 118 10.11 1.21 10.04
CA LEU A 118 8.83 1.10 10.75
C LEU A 118 7.69 1.72 9.96
N GLY A 119 7.91 2.89 9.36
CA GLY A 119 6.93 3.55 8.50
C GLY A 119 6.51 2.65 7.33
N ASP A 120 7.46 2.17 6.54
CA ASP A 120 7.15 1.31 5.40
C ASP A 120 6.58 -0.06 5.80
N GLY A 121 7.09 -0.65 6.88
CA GLY A 121 6.56 -1.89 7.44
C GLY A 121 5.12 -1.73 7.92
N PHE A 122 4.79 -0.59 8.52
CA PHE A 122 3.42 -0.27 8.94
C PHE A 122 2.46 -0.14 7.75
N VAL A 123 2.89 0.49 6.66
CA VAL A 123 2.09 0.52 5.42
C VAL A 123 1.84 -0.90 4.90
N ALA A 124 2.89 -1.72 4.79
CA ALA A 124 2.75 -3.09 4.32
C ALA A 124 1.81 -3.91 5.21
N ALA A 125 1.97 -3.81 6.53
CA ALA A 125 1.14 -4.52 7.50
C ALA A 125 -0.33 -4.11 7.42
N THR A 126 -0.63 -2.80 7.37
CA THR A 126 -2.02 -2.32 7.27
C THR A 126 -2.69 -2.75 5.98
N LEU A 127 -1.98 -2.73 4.85
CA LEU A 127 -2.48 -3.23 3.56
C LEU A 127 -2.74 -4.74 3.59
N LEU A 128 -1.85 -5.53 4.20
CA LEU A 128 -2.01 -6.98 4.36
C LEU A 128 -3.18 -7.34 5.28
N LEU A 129 -3.33 -6.64 6.40
CA LEU A 129 -4.43 -6.84 7.34
C LEU A 129 -5.76 -6.49 6.69
N ALA A 130 -5.83 -5.34 5.99
CA ALA A 130 -7.04 -4.94 5.27
C ALA A 130 -7.40 -5.93 4.14
N ARG A 131 -6.38 -6.50 3.47
CA ARG A 131 -6.57 -7.54 2.44
C ARG A 131 -7.20 -8.81 3.00
N ARG A 132 -6.77 -9.26 4.18
CA ARG A 132 -7.27 -10.49 4.82
C ARG A 132 -8.76 -10.42 5.15
N GLY A 133 -9.30 -9.22 5.35
CA GLY A 133 -10.73 -9.01 5.55
C GLY A 133 -11.58 -9.19 4.29
N MET A 134 -10.99 -9.23 3.09
CA MET A 134 -11.80 -9.30 1.87
C MET A 134 -12.34 -10.71 1.58
N PRO A 135 -13.65 -10.85 1.31
CA PRO A 135 -14.24 -12.13 0.95
C PRO A 135 -13.65 -12.65 -0.36
N HIS A 136 -13.41 -13.96 -0.43
CA HIS A 136 -12.92 -14.59 -1.65
C HIS A 136 -13.99 -14.52 -2.74
N PRO A 137 -13.64 -14.12 -3.98
CA PRO A 137 -14.60 -13.98 -5.07
C PRO A 137 -15.29 -15.30 -5.47
N GLY A 138 -14.87 -16.44 -4.92
CA GLY A 138 -15.49 -17.76 -5.12
C GLY A 138 -16.25 -18.33 -3.93
N SER A 139 -16.40 -17.62 -2.80
CA SER A 139 -17.13 -18.13 -1.63
C SER A 139 -18.64 -17.82 -1.68
N GLY A 140 -19.12 -17.25 -2.78
CA GLY A 140 -20.55 -17.10 -3.06
C GLY A 140 -21.18 -18.45 -3.31
N SER A 141 -22.04 -18.87 -2.38
CA SER A 141 -22.75 -20.13 -2.37
C SER A 141 -23.33 -20.51 -3.72
N ALA A 142 -22.96 -21.70 -4.20
CA ALA A 142 -23.70 -22.46 -5.18
C ALA A 142 -25.05 -22.95 -4.59
N THR A 143 -25.85 -22.05 -4.02
CA THR A 143 -27.30 -22.26 -3.88
C THR A 143 -27.92 -22.02 -5.24
N GLY A 144 -27.58 -22.91 -6.17
CA GLY A 144 -28.27 -23.00 -7.45
C GLY A 144 -29.75 -23.22 -7.18
N PRO A 145 -30.65 -22.45 -7.81
CA PRO A 145 -32.08 -22.73 -7.74
C PRO A 145 -32.31 -24.17 -8.25
N SER A 146 -32.94 -25.00 -7.42
CA SER A 146 -33.41 -26.33 -7.80
C SER A 146 -34.16 -26.20 -9.12
N ARG A 147 -33.58 -26.75 -10.19
CA ARG A 147 -34.09 -26.65 -11.55
C ARG A 147 -35.14 -27.75 -11.75
N ASP A 148 -36.14 -27.77 -10.88
CA ASP A 148 -37.32 -28.64 -11.02
C ASP A 148 -38.33 -27.93 -11.94
N GLY A 149 -37.95 -27.82 -13.22
CA GLY A 149 -38.86 -27.43 -14.29
C GLY A 149 -39.38 -28.70 -15.00
N PRO A 150 -40.71 -28.91 -15.11
CA PRO A 150 -41.26 -30.12 -15.72
C PRO A 150 -40.92 -30.22 -17.22
N ALA A 151 -40.67 -31.45 -17.65
CA ALA A 151 -40.25 -31.81 -19.02
C ALA A 151 -41.29 -31.38 -20.09
N PRO A 152 -40.83 -30.87 -21.24
CA PRO A 152 -41.72 -30.49 -22.35
C PRO A 152 -42.38 -31.73 -22.96
N THR A 153 -43.71 -31.71 -23.02
CA THR A 153 -44.55 -32.74 -23.61
C THR A 153 -44.48 -32.65 -25.14
N GLU A 154 -44.01 -33.71 -25.80
CA GLU A 154 -44.01 -33.84 -27.26
C GLU A 154 -45.44 -33.80 -27.81
N ARG A 155 -45.70 -32.99 -28.85
CA ARG A 155 -46.92 -33.10 -29.65
C ARG A 155 -46.62 -33.91 -30.91
N PRO A 156 -47.39 -34.96 -31.22
CA PRO A 156 -47.31 -35.66 -32.49
C PRO A 156 -48.06 -34.88 -33.59
N SER A 157 -47.50 -34.95 -34.80
CA SER A 157 -48.07 -34.47 -36.07
C SER A 157 -49.03 -35.47 -36.69
#